data_AF-A0AAE9A081-F1
#
_entry.id   AF-A0AAE9A081-F1
#
_cell.length_a   1.000
_cell.length_b   1.000
_cell.length_c   1.000
_cell.angle_alpha   90.00
_cell.angle_beta   90.00
_cell.angle_gamma   90.00
#
_symmetry.space_group_name_H-M   'P 1'
#
loop_
_entity.id
_entity.type
_entity.pdbx_description
1 polymer ?
#
loop_
_entity_poly.entity_id
_entity_poly.type
_entity_poly.pdbx_seq_one_letter_code
_entity_poly.pdbx_strand_id
1 'polypeptide(L)'
;MKQSQALKENPNVHRKSDEFGGKSPCQVAQLALAAPEEDTFDLIIRFVRVSTADEISRVCDVSGLPVQAKNEAILEFHNGNLDRCASILTEAAKQKQRESTRELSGDAGGKRMIKSDHGTYLRAYDGEWKVDLMRGNPDAWEHWYVEDWGCKVVFKAIHSPGRFLRALSCGNVDLVPTHPNGCPELLWKPFKNPDGTWSFLSTYGTWLSGHENGSVCCQWECKSWEKFNLPWW
;
A
#
# COMPACT_ATOMS: atom_id res chain seq x y z
N MET A 1 33.87 26.95 -37.11
CA MET A 1 33.07 27.53 -36.00
C MET A 1 31.83 26.67 -35.77
N LYS A 2 31.80 25.88 -34.70
CA LYS A 2 30.57 25.26 -34.18
C LYS A 2 30.65 25.37 -32.65
N GLN A 3 29.79 26.19 -32.06
CA GLN A 3 29.65 26.31 -30.61
C GLN A 3 28.75 25.16 -30.12
N SER A 4 29.25 24.36 -29.18
CA SER A 4 28.43 23.43 -28.40
C SER A 4 27.84 24.18 -27.20
N GLN A 5 26.51 24.30 -27.15
CA GLN A 5 25.81 24.73 -25.94
C GLN A 5 25.76 23.56 -24.95
N ALA A 6 26.42 23.72 -23.81
CA ALA A 6 26.26 22.85 -22.66
C ALA A 6 24.90 23.15 -21.99
N LEU A 7 24.03 22.14 -21.90
CA LEU A 7 22.84 22.15 -21.06
C LEU A 7 23.30 22.28 -19.60
N LYS A 8 22.96 23.40 -18.95
CA LYS A 8 23.13 23.56 -17.51
C LYS A 8 22.08 22.70 -16.82
N GLU A 9 22.52 21.64 -16.13
CA GLU A 9 21.68 20.87 -15.24
C GLU A 9 21.13 21.76 -14.11
N ASN A 10 19.86 21.56 -13.78
CA ASN A 10 19.11 22.40 -12.85
C ASN A 10 19.47 22.02 -11.40
N PRO A 11 20.11 22.90 -10.62
CA PRO A 11 20.64 22.57 -9.29
C PRO A 11 19.56 22.26 -8.22
N ASN A 12 18.27 22.42 -8.55
CA ASN A 12 17.16 22.10 -7.66
C ASN A 12 16.84 20.60 -7.53
N VAL A 13 17.39 19.74 -8.40
CA VAL A 13 17.10 18.30 -8.37
C VAL A 13 17.77 17.59 -7.17
N HIS A 14 18.95 18.06 -6.74
CA HIS A 14 19.69 17.44 -5.63
C HIS A 14 19.25 17.83 -4.22
N ARG A 15 18.39 18.86 -4.05
CA ARG A 15 17.87 19.21 -2.71
C ARG A 15 16.62 18.43 -2.29
N LYS A 16 15.88 17.85 -3.24
CA LYS A 16 14.60 17.16 -2.94
C LYS A 16 14.77 15.82 -2.21
N SER A 17 15.92 15.16 -2.30
CA SER A 17 16.15 13.84 -1.69
C SER A 17 16.23 13.88 -0.17
N ASP A 18 16.72 14.98 0.41
CA ASP A 18 17.09 15.01 1.83
C ASP A 18 15.88 15.28 2.75
N GLU A 19 14.86 15.99 2.28
CA GLU A 19 13.64 16.29 3.08
C GLU A 19 12.74 15.07 3.31
N PHE A 20 12.88 14.01 2.50
CA PHE A 20 12.08 12.77 2.63
C PHE A 20 12.93 11.52 2.89
N GLY A 21 14.21 11.69 3.25
CA GLY A 21 15.12 10.57 3.49
C GLY A 21 15.31 9.66 2.27
N GLY A 22 15.34 10.24 1.06
CA GLY A 22 15.51 9.53 -0.20
C GLY A 22 14.24 8.95 -0.82
N LYS A 23 13.05 9.22 -0.25
CA LYS A 23 11.78 8.70 -0.77
C LYS A 23 11.31 9.49 -1.99
N SER A 24 10.84 8.79 -3.02
CA SER A 24 10.23 9.38 -4.20
C SER A 24 8.89 10.05 -3.85
N PRO A 25 8.44 11.07 -4.62
CA PRO A 25 7.14 11.69 -4.44
C PRO A 25 5.98 10.68 -4.41
N CYS A 26 6.05 9.62 -5.22
CA CYS A 26 5.08 8.52 -5.22
C CYS A 26 5.08 7.74 -3.91
N GLN A 27 6.25 7.45 -3.33
CA GLN A 27 6.35 6.78 -2.04
C GLN A 27 5.78 7.65 -0.91
N VAL A 28 5.98 8.97 -0.94
CA VAL A 28 5.42 9.86 0.09
C VAL A 28 3.89 9.89 0.04
N ALA A 29 3.32 9.92 -1.16
CA ALA A 29 1.86 9.86 -1.31
C ALA A 29 1.26 8.50 -0.94
N GLN A 30 1.95 7.41 -1.29
CA GLN A 30 1.60 6.07 -0.83
C GLN A 30 1.68 5.98 0.70
N LEU A 31 2.71 6.60 1.30
CA LEU A 31 2.86 6.69 2.75
C LEU A 31 1.79 7.55 3.40
N ALA A 32 1.32 8.60 2.74
CA ALA A 32 0.20 9.40 3.21
C ALA A 32 -1.09 8.59 3.23
N LEU A 33 -1.42 7.86 2.16
CA LEU A 33 -2.54 6.91 2.13
C LEU A 33 -2.37 5.82 3.19
N ALA A 34 -1.11 5.49 3.51
CA ALA A 34 -0.75 4.50 4.49
C ALA A 34 -0.80 4.98 5.93
N ALA A 35 -0.68 6.28 6.14
CA ALA A 35 -0.46 6.86 7.45
C ALA A 35 -1.64 6.64 8.38
N PRO A 36 -1.43 6.62 9.70
CA PRO A 36 -2.49 6.86 10.67
C PRO A 36 -3.34 8.08 10.23
N GLU A 37 -4.64 8.06 10.54
CA GLU A 37 -5.55 9.15 10.10
C GLU A 37 -5.10 10.53 10.59
N GLU A 38 -4.38 10.57 11.73
CA GLU A 38 -3.80 11.74 12.38
C GLU A 38 -2.54 12.28 11.68
N ASP A 39 -1.72 11.43 11.07
CA ASP A 39 -0.47 11.82 10.39
C ASP A 39 -0.64 12.02 8.87
N THR A 40 -1.79 11.61 8.33
CA THR A 40 -2.05 11.65 6.88
C THR A 40 -1.90 13.05 6.30
N PHE A 41 -2.49 14.05 6.97
CA PHE A 41 -2.44 15.44 6.49
C PHE A 41 -1.01 15.98 6.47
N ASP A 42 -0.24 15.74 7.55
CA ASP A 42 1.13 16.23 7.70
C ASP A 42 2.07 15.66 6.63
N LEU A 43 1.88 14.40 6.23
CA LEU A 43 2.64 13.80 5.14
C LEU A 43 2.24 14.39 3.78
N ILE A 44 0.94 14.57 3.54
CA ILE A 44 0.43 15.15 2.30
C ILE A 44 0.88 16.59 2.14
N ILE A 45 0.77 17.44 3.17
CA ILE A 45 1.16 18.85 3.07
C ILE A 45 2.67 19.00 2.81
N ARG A 46 3.51 18.14 3.42
CA ARG A 46 4.95 18.10 3.12
C ARG A 46 5.18 17.74 1.65
N PHE A 47 4.51 16.71 1.15
CA PHE A 47 4.57 16.32 -0.26
C PHE A 47 4.13 17.46 -1.19
N VAL A 48 2.96 18.06 -0.93
CA VAL A 48 2.39 19.14 -1.75
C VAL A 48 3.36 20.32 -1.84
N ARG A 49 4.01 20.70 -0.73
CA ARG A 49 4.96 21.83 -0.68
C ARG A 49 6.18 21.68 -1.59
N VAL A 50 6.59 20.46 -1.90
CA VAL A 50 7.79 20.18 -2.72
C VAL A 50 7.46 19.67 -4.13
N SER A 51 6.17 19.50 -4.42
CA SER A 51 5.71 18.86 -5.65
C SER A 51 5.31 19.87 -6.71
N THR A 52 5.26 19.41 -7.94
CA THR A 52 4.62 20.06 -9.08
C THR A 52 3.19 19.55 -9.26
N ALA A 53 2.37 20.26 -10.03
CA ALA A 53 1.02 19.82 -10.37
C ALA A 53 1.01 18.45 -11.07
N ASP A 54 1.99 18.18 -11.94
CA ASP A 54 2.16 16.90 -12.62
C ASP A 54 2.48 15.76 -11.63
N GLU A 55 3.34 16.01 -10.65
CA GLU A 55 3.66 15.04 -9.59
C GLU A 55 2.42 14.74 -8.73
N ILE A 56 1.63 15.76 -8.38
CA ILE A 56 0.36 15.61 -7.65
C ILE A 56 -0.65 14.80 -8.48
N SER A 57 -0.80 15.12 -9.77
CA SER A 57 -1.71 14.40 -10.67
C SER A 57 -1.35 12.92 -10.77
N ARG A 58 -0.06 12.62 -11.03
CA ARG A 58 0.42 11.23 -11.13
C ARG A 58 0.17 10.46 -9.85
N VAL A 59 0.38 11.09 -8.70
CA VAL A 59 0.08 10.50 -7.40
C VAL A 59 -1.40 10.16 -7.27
N CYS A 60 -2.30 11.07 -7.64
CA CYS A 60 -3.73 10.81 -7.58
C CYS A 60 -4.12 9.63 -8.48
N ASP A 61 -3.54 9.55 -9.67
CA ASP A 61 -3.82 8.48 -10.64
C ASP A 61 -3.33 7.11 -10.14
N VAL A 62 -2.09 7.03 -9.64
CA VAL A 62 -1.53 5.79 -9.07
C VAL A 62 -2.30 5.34 -7.83
N SER A 63 -2.77 6.31 -7.05
CA SER A 63 -3.53 6.08 -5.82
C SER A 63 -5.02 5.87 -6.07
N GLY A 64 -5.46 5.81 -7.34
CA GLY A 64 -6.86 5.65 -7.70
C GLY A 64 -7.80 6.64 -7.00
N LEU A 65 -7.33 7.86 -6.74
CA LEU A 65 -8.15 8.90 -6.13
C LEU A 65 -9.22 9.38 -7.14
N PRO A 66 -10.40 9.80 -6.67
CA PRO A 66 -11.45 10.30 -7.55
C PRO A 66 -10.96 11.46 -8.43
N VAL A 67 -11.30 11.41 -9.72
CA VAL A 67 -10.91 12.45 -10.70
C VAL A 67 -11.35 13.85 -10.26
N GLN A 68 -12.51 13.96 -9.62
CA GLN A 68 -12.99 15.22 -9.07
C GLN A 68 -12.04 15.78 -8.00
N ALA A 69 -11.68 14.97 -6.99
CA ALA A 69 -10.76 15.39 -5.94
C ALA A 69 -9.39 15.77 -6.49
N LYS A 70 -8.89 15.02 -7.48
CA LYS A 70 -7.65 15.35 -8.20
C LYS A 70 -7.72 16.74 -8.84
N ASN A 71 -8.77 17.01 -9.61
CA ASN A 71 -8.93 18.28 -10.34
C ASN A 71 -9.06 19.47 -9.37
N GLU A 72 -9.84 19.31 -8.30
CA GLU A 72 -9.99 20.34 -7.26
C GLU A 72 -8.66 20.59 -6.53
N ALA A 73 -7.90 19.53 -6.17
CA ALA A 73 -6.60 19.68 -5.54
C ALA A 73 -5.59 20.41 -6.43
N ILE A 74 -5.55 20.09 -7.73
CA ILE A 74 -4.67 20.76 -8.70
C ILE A 74 -5.06 22.24 -8.87
N LEU A 75 -6.36 22.55 -8.89
CA LEU A 75 -6.83 23.94 -8.94
C LEU A 75 -6.34 24.74 -7.72
N GLU A 76 -6.52 24.20 -6.51
CA GLU A 76 -6.08 24.84 -5.28
C GLU A 76 -4.56 24.98 -5.21
N PHE A 77 -3.82 23.99 -5.75
CA PHE A 77 -2.38 24.07 -5.89
C PHE A 77 -1.95 25.23 -6.78
N HIS A 78 -2.57 25.41 -7.95
CA HIS A 78 -2.29 26.54 -8.85
C HIS A 78 -2.67 27.90 -8.25
N ASN A 79 -3.68 27.95 -7.39
CA ASN A 79 -4.07 29.14 -6.65
C ASN A 79 -3.10 29.47 -5.49
N GLY A 80 -2.11 28.62 -5.21
CA GLY A 80 -1.18 28.77 -4.07
C GLY A 80 -1.77 28.32 -2.72
N ASN A 81 -2.96 27.74 -2.71
CA ASN A 81 -3.66 27.29 -1.50
C ASN A 81 -3.23 25.88 -1.10
N LEU A 82 -1.97 25.73 -0.68
CA LEU A 82 -1.37 24.42 -0.41
C LEU A 82 -2.08 23.62 0.69
N ASP A 83 -2.53 24.27 1.77
CA ASP A 83 -3.28 23.61 2.86
C ASP A 83 -4.63 23.08 2.39
N ARG A 84 -5.31 23.81 1.49
CA ARG A 84 -6.57 23.37 0.91
C ARG A 84 -6.36 22.19 -0.04
N CYS A 85 -5.32 22.27 -0.88
CA CYS A 85 -4.88 21.16 -1.72
C CYS A 85 -4.62 19.89 -0.88
N ALA A 86 -3.83 20.01 0.19
CA ALA A 86 -3.53 18.89 1.07
C ALA A 86 -4.76 18.33 1.80
N SER A 87 -5.68 19.21 2.23
CA SER A 87 -6.95 18.80 2.85
C SER A 87 -7.80 17.96 1.89
N ILE A 88 -7.95 18.40 0.63
CA ILE A 88 -8.73 17.67 -0.39
C ILE A 88 -8.13 16.28 -0.63
N LEU A 89 -6.81 16.20 -0.80
CA LEU A 89 -6.12 14.92 -1.00
C LEU A 89 -6.23 14.01 0.22
N THR A 90 -6.18 14.56 1.44
CA THR A 90 -6.34 13.82 2.70
C THR A 90 -7.72 13.19 2.80
N GLU A 91 -8.78 13.96 2.55
CA GLU A 91 -10.14 13.44 2.63
C GLU A 91 -10.43 12.43 1.53
N ALA A 92 -9.93 12.67 0.31
CA ALA A 92 -10.04 11.71 -0.79
C ALA A 92 -9.31 10.38 -0.48
N ALA A 93 -8.11 10.45 0.12
CA ALA A 93 -7.35 9.30 0.57
C ALA A 93 -8.11 8.47 1.62
N LYS A 94 -8.63 9.14 2.66
CA LYS A 94 -9.43 8.51 3.72
C LYS A 94 -10.68 7.85 3.17
N GLN A 95 -11.38 8.54 2.27
CA GLN A 95 -12.58 8.01 1.63
C GLN A 95 -12.28 6.77 0.79
N LYS A 96 -11.22 6.83 -0.04
CA LYS A 96 -10.77 5.69 -0.86
C LYS A 96 -10.39 4.47 -0.02
N GLN A 97 -9.76 4.70 1.13
CA GLN A 97 -9.43 3.61 2.06
C GLN A 97 -10.71 2.97 2.63
N ARG A 98 -11.67 3.77 3.11
CA ARG A 98 -12.94 3.28 3.64
C ARG A 98 -13.73 2.48 2.61
N GLU A 99 -13.77 2.96 1.37
CA GLU A 99 -14.39 2.24 0.25
C GLU A 99 -13.70 0.91 -0.03
N SER A 100 -12.36 0.92 -0.08
CA SER A 100 -11.57 -0.31 -0.26
C SER A 100 -11.84 -1.33 0.84
N THR A 101 -11.91 -0.91 2.11
CA THR A 101 -12.26 -1.85 3.18
C THR A 101 -13.69 -2.35 3.04
N ARG A 102 -14.66 -1.47 2.78
CA ARG A 102 -16.07 -1.88 2.61
C ARG A 102 -16.23 -2.90 1.48
N GLU A 103 -15.58 -2.66 0.35
CA GLU A 103 -15.55 -3.61 -0.77
C GLU A 103 -14.87 -4.91 -0.37
N LEU A 104 -13.79 -4.85 0.40
CA LEU A 104 -13.13 -6.06 0.86
C LEU A 104 -14.06 -6.86 1.79
N SER A 105 -14.68 -6.23 2.78
CA SER A 105 -15.58 -6.88 3.73
C SER A 105 -16.82 -7.49 3.04
N GLY A 106 -17.34 -6.85 1.99
CA GLY A 106 -18.48 -7.33 1.21
C GLY A 106 -18.12 -8.42 0.20
N ASP A 107 -17.15 -8.15 -0.68
CA ASP A 107 -16.89 -8.96 -1.87
C ASP A 107 -15.70 -9.92 -1.70
N ALA A 108 -14.73 -9.57 -0.85
CA ALA A 108 -13.45 -10.25 -0.72
C ALA A 108 -13.17 -10.83 0.69
N GLY A 109 -14.11 -10.71 1.62
CA GLY A 109 -14.02 -11.17 3.00
C GLY A 109 -14.36 -12.64 3.17
N GLY A 110 -13.86 -13.24 4.25
CA GLY A 110 -14.06 -14.66 4.56
C GLY A 110 -13.02 -15.57 3.93
N LYS A 111 -13.43 -16.77 3.50
CA LYS A 111 -12.55 -17.80 2.96
C LYS A 111 -11.98 -17.40 1.61
N ARG A 112 -10.65 -17.22 1.53
CA ARG A 112 -9.96 -16.83 0.30
C ARG A 112 -8.64 -17.56 0.16
N MET A 113 -8.14 -17.58 -1.06
CA MET A 113 -6.72 -17.67 -1.31
C MET A 113 -6.17 -16.28 -1.64
N ILE A 114 -4.88 -16.06 -1.41
CA ILE A 114 -4.21 -14.79 -1.72
C ILE A 114 -3.21 -15.09 -2.83
N LYS A 115 -3.54 -14.69 -4.06
CA LYS A 115 -2.77 -15.02 -5.27
C LYS A 115 -1.97 -13.82 -5.75
N SER A 116 -0.64 -13.96 -5.83
CA SER A 116 0.25 -12.92 -6.35
C SER A 116 0.05 -12.70 -7.86
N ASP A 117 0.59 -11.59 -8.37
CA ASP A 117 0.69 -11.29 -9.80
C ASP A 117 1.45 -12.38 -10.60
N HIS A 118 2.35 -13.11 -9.93
CA HIS A 118 3.12 -14.22 -10.52
C HIS A 118 2.35 -15.54 -10.57
N GLY A 119 1.07 -15.54 -10.19
CA GLY A 119 0.24 -16.73 -10.18
C GLY A 119 0.55 -17.73 -9.07
N THR A 120 1.28 -17.29 -8.04
CA THR A 120 1.59 -18.08 -6.83
C THR A 120 0.66 -17.72 -5.68
N TYR A 121 0.50 -18.63 -4.73
CA TYR A 121 -0.44 -18.48 -3.62
C TYR A 121 0.31 -18.30 -2.30
N LEU A 122 -0.15 -17.35 -1.48
CA LEU A 122 0.39 -17.12 -0.14
C LEU A 122 0.10 -18.35 0.72
N ARG A 123 1.15 -18.91 1.31
CA ARG A 123 1.09 -20.14 2.07
C ARG A 123 1.55 -19.93 3.51
N ALA A 124 0.76 -20.43 4.45
CA ALA A 124 1.08 -20.39 5.87
C ALA A 124 1.78 -21.69 6.29
N TYR A 125 3.09 -21.65 6.55
CA TYR A 125 3.88 -22.83 6.94
C TYR A 125 4.10 -22.88 8.46
N ASP A 126 3.40 -23.79 9.16
CA ASP A 126 3.38 -23.87 10.63
C ASP A 126 4.68 -24.39 11.26
N GLY A 127 5.39 -25.32 10.62
CA GLY A 127 6.58 -25.96 11.18
C GLY A 127 7.70 -24.99 11.50
N GLU A 128 7.76 -23.86 10.79
CA GLU A 128 8.79 -22.83 10.97
C GLU A 128 8.20 -21.42 11.19
N TRP A 129 6.88 -21.29 11.33
CA TRP A 129 6.20 -19.98 11.46
C TRP A 129 6.44 -19.05 10.27
N LYS A 130 6.61 -19.65 9.09
CA LYS A 130 7.01 -18.96 7.87
C LYS A 130 5.83 -18.72 6.96
N VAL A 131 5.99 -17.72 6.11
CA VAL A 131 5.10 -17.43 5.02
C VAL A 131 5.91 -17.38 3.75
N ASP A 132 5.46 -18.10 2.73
CA ASP A 132 6.06 -18.10 1.42
C ASP A 132 4.98 -18.09 0.32
N LEU A 133 5.41 -18.14 -0.93
CA LEU A 133 4.56 -18.26 -2.09
C LEU A 133 4.77 -19.62 -2.76
N MET A 134 3.66 -20.33 -2.96
CA MET A 134 3.63 -21.66 -3.54
C MET A 134 3.12 -21.61 -5.00
N ARG A 135 3.77 -22.37 -5.89
CA ARG A 135 3.32 -22.61 -7.28
C ARG A 135 2.51 -23.90 -7.34
N GLY A 136 1.42 -23.87 -8.10
CA GLY A 136 0.61 -25.05 -8.40
C GLY A 136 -0.81 -24.90 -7.90
N ASN A 137 -1.44 -26.05 -7.62
CA ASN A 137 -2.80 -26.08 -7.11
C ASN A 137 -2.78 -25.78 -5.61
N PRO A 138 -3.49 -24.74 -5.15
CA PRO A 138 -3.60 -24.42 -3.73
C PRO A 138 -4.33 -25.52 -2.98
N ASP A 139 -3.88 -25.78 -1.76
CA ASP A 139 -4.46 -26.71 -0.80
C ASP A 139 -4.66 -25.96 0.54
N ALA A 140 -4.92 -26.69 1.62
CA ALA A 140 -5.27 -26.15 2.93
C ALA A 140 -4.33 -25.05 3.45
N TRP A 141 -3.03 -25.12 3.10
CA TRP A 141 -1.99 -24.20 3.59
C TRP A 141 -2.04 -22.83 2.88
N GLU A 142 -2.67 -22.77 1.70
CA GLU A 142 -2.90 -21.55 0.92
C GLU A 142 -4.26 -20.91 1.20
N HIS A 143 -5.05 -21.50 2.12
CA HIS A 143 -6.37 -21.01 2.48
C HIS A 143 -6.30 -20.09 3.71
N TRP A 144 -6.94 -18.94 3.59
CA TRP A 144 -6.97 -17.88 4.58
C TRP A 144 -8.40 -17.43 4.88
N TYR A 145 -8.65 -17.05 6.13
CA TYR A 145 -9.76 -16.16 6.46
C TYR A 145 -9.27 -14.72 6.40
N VAL A 146 -9.96 -13.90 5.61
CA VAL A 146 -9.82 -12.45 5.59
C VAL A 146 -10.92 -11.87 6.45
N GLU A 147 -10.58 -11.40 7.65
CA GLU A 147 -11.55 -10.86 8.62
C GLU A 147 -11.46 -9.33 8.65
N ASP A 148 -12.61 -8.65 8.72
CA ASP A 148 -12.70 -7.18 8.89
C ASP A 148 -12.46 -6.78 10.35
N TRP A 149 -11.62 -5.77 10.53
CA TRP A 149 -11.18 -5.21 11.80
C TRP A 149 -11.24 -3.68 11.79
N GLY A 150 -12.34 -3.11 11.30
CA GLY A 150 -12.61 -1.68 11.39
C GLY A 150 -11.72 -0.85 10.47
N CYS A 151 -11.99 -0.93 9.17
CA CYS A 151 -11.19 -0.32 8.09
C CYS A 151 -9.79 -0.96 7.88
N LYS A 152 -9.55 -2.09 8.54
CA LYS A 152 -8.34 -2.92 8.41
C LYS A 152 -8.78 -4.38 8.32
N VAL A 153 -7.85 -5.25 7.97
CA VAL A 153 -8.08 -6.69 7.98
C VAL A 153 -6.96 -7.45 8.65
N VAL A 154 -7.28 -8.68 9.03
CA VAL A 154 -6.31 -9.69 9.42
C VAL A 154 -6.42 -10.89 8.51
N PHE A 155 -5.30 -11.54 8.27
CA PHE A 155 -5.25 -12.81 7.55
C PHE A 155 -4.99 -13.93 8.54
N LYS A 156 -5.96 -14.82 8.69
CA LYS A 156 -5.90 -15.95 9.59
C LYS A 156 -5.71 -17.23 8.80
N ALA A 157 -4.64 -17.95 9.08
CA ALA A 157 -4.35 -19.22 8.43
C ALA A 157 -5.42 -20.25 8.79
N ILE A 158 -5.94 -20.97 7.79
CA ILE A 158 -6.99 -21.98 8.02
C ILE A 158 -6.37 -23.29 8.48
N HIS A 159 -5.30 -23.73 7.82
CA HIS A 159 -4.58 -24.95 8.19
C HIS A 159 -3.87 -24.87 9.54
N SER A 160 -3.57 -23.64 10.00
CA SER A 160 -2.84 -23.40 11.24
C SER A 160 -3.70 -22.55 12.19
N PRO A 161 -4.71 -23.14 12.86
CA PRO A 161 -5.68 -22.39 13.65
C PRO A 161 -5.04 -21.47 14.69
N GLY A 162 -5.52 -20.23 14.74
CA GLY A 162 -5.00 -19.21 15.67
C GLY A 162 -3.66 -18.61 15.24
N ARG A 163 -3.25 -18.76 13.98
CA ARG A 163 -2.09 -18.07 13.40
C ARG A 163 -2.53 -16.95 12.48
N PHE A 164 -1.86 -15.81 12.61
CA PHE A 164 -2.15 -14.61 11.84
C PHE A 164 -0.91 -14.15 11.09
N LEU A 165 -1.11 -13.62 9.88
CA LEU A 165 -0.08 -12.96 9.09
C LEU A 165 0.34 -11.66 9.76
N ARG A 166 1.65 -11.52 10.01
CA ARG A 166 2.22 -10.35 10.67
C ARG A 166 3.30 -9.71 9.83
N ALA A 167 3.28 -8.38 9.74
CA ALA A 167 4.41 -7.60 9.25
C ALA A 167 5.37 -7.29 10.40
N LEU A 168 6.68 -7.34 10.15
CA LEU A 168 7.70 -6.90 11.09
C LEU A 168 8.27 -5.55 10.63
N SER A 169 8.77 -4.75 11.59
CA SER A 169 9.36 -3.43 11.31
C SER A 169 10.60 -3.49 10.40
N CYS A 170 11.27 -4.65 10.33
CA CYS A 170 12.37 -4.90 9.41
C CYS A 170 11.92 -5.26 7.98
N GLY A 171 10.61 -5.30 7.71
CA GLY A 171 10.05 -5.67 6.41
C GLY A 171 9.84 -7.18 6.22
N ASN A 172 10.22 -8.02 7.19
CA ASN A 172 9.91 -9.45 7.13
C ASN A 172 8.42 -9.71 7.43
N VAL A 173 7.94 -10.87 7.01
CA VAL A 173 6.57 -11.33 7.23
C VAL A 173 6.61 -12.73 7.86
N ASP A 174 5.83 -12.94 8.91
CA ASP A 174 5.76 -14.22 9.63
C ASP A 174 4.34 -14.56 10.10
N LEU A 175 4.21 -15.69 10.81
CA LEU A 175 2.98 -16.13 11.47
C LEU A 175 3.13 -16.03 12.98
N VAL A 176 2.09 -15.57 13.68
CA VAL A 176 2.11 -15.47 15.15
C VAL A 176 0.83 -15.98 15.82
N PRO A 177 0.89 -16.57 17.03
CA PRO A 177 -0.27 -17.01 17.83
C PRO A 177 -1.14 -15.91 18.46
N THR A 178 -0.99 -14.65 18.08
CA THR A 178 -1.47 -13.53 18.91
C THR A 178 -2.81 -13.02 18.42
N HIS A 179 -3.70 -12.66 19.36
CA HIS A 179 -4.97 -12.05 19.03
C HIS A 179 -4.78 -10.59 18.53
N PRO A 180 -5.51 -10.13 17.49
CA PRO A 180 -5.32 -8.80 16.89
C PRO A 180 -5.42 -7.61 17.85
N ASN A 181 -6.30 -7.68 18.87
CA ASN A 181 -6.45 -6.62 19.88
C ASN A 181 -5.15 -6.19 20.58
N GLY A 182 -4.13 -7.04 20.63
CA GLY A 182 -2.85 -6.75 21.29
C GLY A 182 -1.65 -6.64 20.35
N CYS A 183 -1.86 -6.73 19.03
CA CYS A 183 -0.78 -6.79 18.06
C CYS A 183 -1.17 -6.05 16.77
N PRO A 184 -0.95 -4.72 16.72
CA PRO A 184 -1.24 -3.89 15.54
C PRO A 184 -0.52 -4.36 14.27
N GLU A 185 0.58 -5.08 14.41
CA GLU A 185 1.35 -5.68 13.32
C GLU A 185 0.57 -6.73 12.51
N LEU A 186 -0.56 -7.20 13.03
CA LEU A 186 -1.49 -8.11 12.34
C LEU A 186 -2.48 -7.39 11.45
N LEU A 187 -2.61 -6.07 11.62
CA LEU A 187 -3.60 -5.26 10.93
C LEU A 187 -3.04 -4.76 9.61
N TRP A 188 -3.73 -5.11 8.53
CA TRP A 188 -3.42 -4.70 7.18
C TRP A 188 -4.48 -3.74 6.68
N LYS A 189 -4.07 -2.62 6.08
CA LYS A 189 -4.98 -1.72 5.39
C LYS A 189 -5.15 -2.23 3.96
N PRO A 190 -6.36 -2.68 3.55
CA PRO A 190 -6.60 -3.12 2.19
C PRO A 190 -6.75 -1.91 1.26
N PHE A 191 -6.23 -2.05 0.05
CA PHE A 191 -6.34 -1.04 -0.99
C PHE A 191 -6.78 -1.69 -2.29
N LYS A 192 -7.91 -1.24 -2.84
CA LYS A 192 -8.42 -1.73 -4.13
C LYS A 192 -7.79 -0.94 -5.28
N ASN A 193 -7.00 -1.63 -6.08
CA ASN A 193 -6.35 -1.07 -7.26
C ASN A 193 -7.34 -0.85 -8.41
N PRO A 194 -7.07 0.10 -9.33
CA PRO A 194 -7.93 0.34 -10.49
C PRO A 194 -8.11 -0.86 -11.42
N ASP A 195 -7.15 -1.78 -11.45
CA ASP A 195 -7.19 -3.01 -12.24
C ASP A 195 -7.98 -4.15 -11.57
N GLY A 196 -8.59 -3.89 -10.41
CA GLY A 196 -9.38 -4.86 -9.66
C GLY A 196 -8.56 -5.74 -8.70
N THR A 197 -7.23 -5.63 -8.70
CA THR A 197 -6.38 -6.32 -7.71
C THR A 197 -6.43 -5.62 -6.35
N TRP A 198 -5.83 -6.25 -5.35
CA TRP A 198 -5.71 -5.75 -3.99
C TRP A 198 -4.25 -5.57 -3.61
N SER A 199 -3.97 -4.52 -2.85
CA SER A 199 -2.68 -4.34 -2.16
C SER A 199 -2.93 -4.21 -0.68
N PHE A 200 -2.01 -4.72 0.14
CA PHE A 200 -2.17 -4.76 1.59
C PHE A 200 -1.01 -4.06 2.25
N LEU A 201 -1.33 -3.11 3.10
CA LEU A 201 -0.34 -2.24 3.69
C LEU A 201 -0.25 -2.52 5.19
N SER A 202 0.98 -2.69 5.66
CA SER A 202 1.29 -2.93 7.07
C SER A 202 1.13 -1.67 7.93
N THR A 203 1.14 -1.85 9.25
CA THR A 203 1.20 -0.73 10.21
C THR A 203 2.49 0.10 10.11
N TYR A 204 3.52 -0.39 9.39
CA TYR A 204 4.79 0.30 9.22
C TYR A 204 4.88 1.11 7.92
N GLY A 205 3.78 1.20 7.17
CA GLY A 205 3.75 1.94 5.91
C GLY A 205 4.43 1.22 4.74
N THR A 206 4.55 -0.11 4.81
CA THR A 206 5.11 -0.97 3.77
C THR A 206 4.08 -1.95 3.25
N TRP A 207 4.13 -2.26 1.97
CA TRP A 207 3.18 -3.10 1.26
C TRP A 207 3.60 -4.56 1.30
N LEU A 208 2.67 -5.49 1.54
CA LEU A 208 2.90 -6.91 1.36
C LEU A 208 3.33 -7.18 -0.08
N SER A 209 4.42 -7.91 -0.25
CA SER A 209 5.05 -8.16 -1.55
C SER A 209 5.28 -9.65 -1.75
N GLY A 210 4.90 -10.12 -2.93
CA GLY A 210 5.09 -11.49 -3.36
C GLY A 210 6.09 -11.59 -4.51
N HIS A 211 7.27 -12.14 -4.25
CA HIS A 211 8.33 -12.24 -5.26
C HIS A 211 8.26 -13.55 -6.06
N GLU A 212 8.77 -13.51 -7.29
CA GLU A 212 8.78 -14.66 -8.21
C GLU A 212 9.56 -15.88 -7.67
N ASN A 213 10.58 -15.64 -6.84
CA ASN A 213 11.40 -16.67 -6.20
C ASN A 213 10.70 -17.37 -5.01
N GLY A 214 9.45 -17.00 -4.71
CA GLY A 214 8.69 -17.56 -3.60
C GLY A 214 8.76 -16.77 -2.30
N SER A 215 9.62 -15.74 -2.20
CA SER A 215 9.76 -14.98 -0.96
C SER A 215 8.62 -13.98 -0.75
N VAL A 216 8.26 -13.77 0.52
CA VAL A 216 7.27 -12.78 0.95
C VAL A 216 7.95 -11.80 1.89
N CYS A 217 7.75 -10.51 1.65
CA CYS A 217 8.25 -9.44 2.51
C CYS A 217 7.33 -8.22 2.41
N CYS A 218 7.72 -7.11 3.04
CA CYS A 218 7.07 -5.83 2.88
C CYS A 218 8.02 -4.83 2.19
N GLN A 219 7.53 -4.14 1.16
CA GLN A 219 8.29 -3.16 0.38
C GLN A 219 7.71 -1.75 0.50
N TRP A 220 8.56 -0.75 0.28
CA TRP A 220 8.15 0.67 0.32
C TRP A 220 7.37 1.12 -0.90
N GLU A 221 7.46 0.39 -2.01
CA GLU A 221 6.84 0.75 -3.27
C GLU A 221 5.70 -0.22 -3.57
N CYS A 222 4.53 0.30 -3.92
CA CYS A 222 3.46 -0.51 -4.48
C CYS A 222 3.62 -0.59 -6.01
N LYS A 223 4.21 -1.68 -6.49
CA LYS A 223 4.37 -2.02 -7.92
C LYS A 223 3.51 -3.26 -8.22
N SER A 224 3.87 -4.05 -9.24
CA SER A 224 3.11 -5.25 -9.58
C SER A 224 3.24 -6.36 -8.54
N TRP A 225 4.35 -6.43 -7.81
CA TRP A 225 4.61 -7.53 -6.85
C TRP A 225 3.80 -7.39 -5.55
N GLU A 226 3.23 -6.21 -5.32
CA GLU A 226 2.39 -5.84 -4.20
C GLU A 226 0.89 -5.99 -4.51
N LYS A 227 0.57 -6.59 -5.67
CA LYS A 227 -0.79 -6.82 -6.13
C LYS A 227 -1.19 -8.28 -5.98
N PHE A 228 -2.38 -8.48 -5.45
CA PHE A 228 -2.96 -9.78 -5.19
C PHE A 228 -4.39 -9.89 -5.72
N ASN A 229 -4.72 -11.05 -6.22
CA ASN A 229 -6.08 -11.49 -6.45
C ASN A 229 -6.57 -12.29 -5.25
N LEU A 230 -7.87 -12.21 -4.94
CA LEU A 230 -8.50 -12.92 -3.82
C LEU A 230 -9.57 -13.89 -4.33
N PRO A 231 -9.19 -15.00 -5.00
CA PRO A 231 -10.16 -15.99 -5.44
C PRO A 231 -10.80 -16.70 -4.24
N TRP A 232 -12.06 -17.12 -4.44
CA TRP A 232 -12.80 -17.94 -3.50
C TRP A 232 -12.19 -19.34 -3.38
N TRP A 233 -12.20 -19.86 -2.15
CA TRP A 233 -11.95 -21.26 -1.82
C TRP A 233 -13.27 -21.96 -1.50
#